data_AF-A0A5B8IZW4-F1
#
_entry.id   AF-A0A5B8IZW4-F1
#
_cell.length_a   1.000
_cell.length_b   1.000
_cell.length_c   1.000
_cell.angle_alpha   90.00
_cell.angle_beta   90.00
_cell.angle_gamma   90.00
#
_symmetry.space_group_name_H-M   'P 1'
#
loop_
_entity.id
_entity.type
_entity.pdbx_description
1 polymer ?
#
loop_
_entity_poly.entity_id
_entity_poly.type
_entity_poly.pdbx_seq_one_letter_code
_entity_poly.pdbx_strand_id
1 'polypeptide(L)'
;MFGFTLRPRKPNSAQTAKDRLQILLAHERSDGTKPDFLPLLQRDILEVVRKHMDIDKDAVDVNFERGDDLSSLEINIDLPKTPPRTK
;
A
#
# COMPACT_ATOMS: atom_id res chain seq x y z
N MET A 1 38.05 -40.36 -1.99
CA MET A 1 37.00 -41.31 -2.39
C MET A 1 35.74 -41.02 -1.58
N PHE A 2 34.63 -40.82 -2.28
CA PHE A 2 33.21 -40.79 -1.83
C PHE A 2 32.75 -39.69 -0.87
N GLY A 3 32.00 -38.73 -1.45
CA GLY A 3 31.20 -37.75 -0.71
C GLY A 3 29.73 -38.16 -0.60
N PHE A 4 28.99 -37.47 0.26
CA PHE A 4 27.53 -37.43 0.24
C PHE A 4 27.03 -36.06 0.68
N THR A 5 26.59 -35.29 -0.31
CA THR A 5 25.89 -34.01 -0.18
C THR A 5 24.41 -34.29 0.12
N LEU A 6 23.90 -33.85 1.26
CA LEU A 6 22.46 -33.72 1.49
C LEU A 6 22.17 -32.35 2.08
N ARG A 7 22.16 -31.38 1.17
CA ARG A 7 21.62 -30.04 1.38
C ARG A 7 20.12 -30.20 1.62
N PRO A 8 19.56 -29.89 2.80
CA PRO A 8 18.12 -29.75 2.90
C PRO A 8 17.74 -28.62 1.95
N ARG A 9 17.01 -28.94 0.88
CA ARG A 9 16.22 -27.94 0.17
C ARG A 9 15.25 -27.42 1.23
N LYS A 10 15.58 -26.26 1.81
CA LYS A 10 14.57 -25.41 2.42
C LYS A 10 13.46 -25.31 1.37
N PRO A 11 12.18 -25.43 1.76
CA PRO A 11 11.08 -25.31 0.82
C PRO A 11 11.39 -24.12 -0.06
N ASN A 12 11.30 -24.30 -1.39
CA ASN A 12 11.22 -23.16 -2.29
C ASN A 12 10.08 -22.35 -1.71
N SER A 13 10.41 -21.28 -1.01
CA SER A 13 9.45 -20.25 -0.76
C SER A 13 9.18 -19.75 -2.17
N ALA A 14 8.15 -20.32 -2.77
CA ALA A 14 7.18 -19.54 -3.51
C ALA A 14 6.67 -18.49 -2.53
N GLN A 15 7.58 -17.59 -2.13
CA GLN A 15 7.40 -16.38 -1.36
C GLN A 15 6.72 -15.46 -2.34
N THR A 16 5.53 -15.84 -2.75
CA THR A 16 4.61 -15.00 -3.48
C THR A 16 4.02 -14.00 -2.48
N ALA A 17 4.85 -13.42 -1.59
CA ALA A 17 4.48 -12.25 -0.81
C ALA A 17 4.19 -11.15 -1.82
N LYS A 18 2.92 -10.79 -1.97
CA LYS A 18 2.55 -9.57 -2.69
C LYS A 18 3.13 -8.41 -1.89
N ASP A 19 3.78 -7.47 -2.56
CA ASP A 19 4.25 -6.27 -1.89
C ASP A 19 3.02 -5.44 -1.52
N ARG A 20 3.04 -4.77 -0.36
CA ARG A 20 1.92 -3.92 0.10
C ARG A 20 2.44 -2.52 0.40
N LEU A 21 1.75 -1.51 -0.12
CA LEU A 21 1.95 -0.11 0.23
C LEU A 21 0.89 0.28 1.27
N GLN A 22 1.34 0.75 2.43
CA GLN A 22 0.48 1.29 3.49
C GLN A 22 0.79 2.77 3.69
N ILE A 23 -0.24 3.60 3.71
CA ILE A 23 -0.16 5.05 3.92
C ILE A 23 -1.09 5.39 5.08
N LEU A 24 -0.56 6.04 6.10
CA LEU A 24 -1.29 6.55 7.25
C LEU A 24 -1.13 8.06 7.31
N LEU A 25 -2.26 8.77 7.26
CA LEU A 25 -2.32 10.21 7.37
C LEU A 25 -3.19 10.57 8.57
N ALA A 26 -2.72 11.52 9.37
CA ALA A 26 -3.47 12.07 10.49
C ALA A 26 -3.39 13.59 10.39
N HIS A 27 -4.54 14.26 10.52
CA HIS A 27 -4.65 15.70 10.43
C HIS A 27 -5.35 16.25 11.68
N GLU A 28 -4.58 16.97 12.49
CA GLU A 28 -5.10 17.74 13.62
C GLU A 28 -5.68 19.07 13.11
N ARG A 29 -6.94 19.31 13.44
CA ARG A 29 -7.64 20.56 13.16
C ARG A 29 -7.44 21.48 14.35
N SER A 30 -6.46 22.37 14.25
CA SER A 30 -6.19 23.38 15.28
C SER A 30 -7.35 24.38 15.43
N ASP A 31 -8.09 24.60 14.33
CA ASP A 31 -9.14 25.60 14.21
C ASP A 31 -10.22 25.00 13.28
N GLY A 32 -11.45 24.81 13.78
CA GLY A 32 -12.56 24.12 13.09
C GLY A 32 -13.02 24.76 11.76
N THR A 33 -12.32 25.77 11.28
CA THR A 33 -12.54 26.48 10.01
C THR A 33 -11.73 25.91 8.84
N LYS A 34 -10.77 25.01 9.05
CA LYS A 34 -9.96 24.45 7.95
C LYS A 34 -10.72 23.35 7.19
N PRO A 35 -10.67 23.35 5.84
CA PRO A 35 -11.22 22.27 5.03
C PRO A 35 -10.58 20.93 5.36
N ASP A 36 -11.37 19.86 5.33
CA ASP A 36 -10.85 18.49 5.44
C ASP A 36 -10.14 18.12 4.12
N PHE A 37 -8.81 18.07 4.16
CA PHE A 37 -7.98 17.78 2.98
C PHE A 37 -7.77 16.28 2.76
N LEU A 38 -8.08 15.42 3.73
CA LEU A 38 -7.83 13.99 3.63
C LEU A 38 -8.59 13.33 2.46
N PRO A 39 -9.87 13.66 2.18
CA PRO A 39 -10.56 13.15 0.99
C PRO A 39 -9.92 13.58 -0.33
N LEU A 40 -9.35 14.80 -0.39
CA LEU A 40 -8.64 15.29 -1.58
C LEU A 40 -7.34 14.52 -1.77
N LEU A 41 -6.56 14.37 -0.70
CA LEU A 41 -5.30 13.60 -0.70
C LEU A 41 -5.52 12.13 -1.05
N GLN A 42 -6.60 11.51 -0.54
CA GLN A 42 -6.98 10.15 -0.93
C GLN A 42 -7.07 10.02 -2.45
N ARG A 43 -7.77 10.95 -3.10
CA ARG A 43 -7.99 10.90 -4.55
C ARG A 43 -6.68 11.07 -5.31
N ASP A 44 -5.88 12.05 -4.93
CA ASP A 44 -4.61 12.37 -5.58
C ASP A 44 -3.59 11.23 -5.41
N ILE A 45 -3.49 10.64 -4.22
CA ILE A 45 -2.62 9.50 -3.94
C ILE A 45 -3.02 8.31 -4.81
N LEU A 46 -4.32 7.96 -4.85
CA LEU A 46 -4.79 6.85 -5.67
C LEU A 46 -4.54 7.06 -7.17
N GLU A 47 -4.68 8.29 -7.66
CA GLU A 47 -4.38 8.64 -9.04
C GLU A 47 -2.88 8.48 -9.36
N VAL A 48 -2.02 8.99 -8.48
CA VAL A 48 -0.56 8.85 -8.62
C VAL A 48 -0.13 7.40 -8.56
N VAL A 49 -0.65 6.61 -7.61
CA VAL A 49 -0.30 5.18 -7.51
C VAL A 49 -0.72 4.44 -8.79
N ARG A 50 -1.94 4.65 -9.30
CA ARG A 50 -2.41 4.05 -10.56
C ARG A 50 -1.58 4.44 -11.77
N LYS A 51 -0.99 5.64 -11.78
CA LYS A 51 -0.12 6.10 -12.87
C LYS A 51 1.23 5.35 -12.88
N HIS A 52 1.72 4.93 -11.72
CA HIS A 52 3.05 4.33 -11.58
C HIS A 52 3.01 2.82 -11.36
N MET A 53 1.87 2.27 -10.97
CA MET A 53 1.68 0.87 -10.61
C MET A 53 0.35 0.37 -11.18
N ASP A 54 0.38 -0.82 -11.76
CA ASP A 54 -0.81 -1.45 -12.33
C ASP A 54 -1.62 -2.11 -11.19
N ILE A 55 -2.45 -1.33 -10.52
CA ILE A 55 -3.24 -1.78 -9.37
C ILE A 55 -4.70 -2.03 -9.76
N ASP A 56 -5.21 -3.20 -9.43
CA ASP A 56 -6.63 -3.51 -9.56
C ASP A 56 -7.47 -2.66 -8.61
N LYS A 57 -8.72 -2.36 -8.98
CA LYS A 57 -9.63 -1.59 -8.11
C LYS A 57 -9.91 -2.29 -6.78
N ASP A 58 -9.90 -3.62 -6.78
CA ASP A 58 -10.16 -4.46 -5.62
C ASP A 58 -8.91 -4.67 -4.75
N ALA A 59 -7.76 -4.15 -5.19
CA ALA A 59 -6.49 -4.22 -4.46
C ALA A 59 -6.29 -3.05 -3.48
N VAL A 60 -7.29 -2.17 -3.34
CA VAL A 60 -7.22 -0.96 -2.51
C VAL A 60 -8.25 -1.05 -1.39
N ASP A 61 -7.78 -0.93 -0.17
CA ASP A 61 -8.59 -0.75 1.04
C ASP A 61 -8.34 0.66 1.59
N VAL A 62 -9.41 1.38 1.92
CA VAL A 62 -9.35 2.74 2.45
C VAL A 62 -10.20 2.79 3.71
N ASN A 63 -9.58 3.20 4.82
CA ASN A 63 -10.29 3.52 6.05
C ASN A 63 -10.15 5.01 6.36
N PHE A 64 -11.25 5.67 6.66
CA PHE A 64 -11.29 7.09 6.97
C PHE A 64 -12.05 7.29 8.28
N GLU A 65 -11.38 7.86 9.27
CA GLU A 65 -11.99 8.18 10.55
C GLU A 65 -11.98 9.70 10.74
N ARG A 66 -13.15 10.24 11.06
CA ARG A 66 -13.32 11.66 11.36
C ARG A 66 -13.74 11.80 12.82
N GLY A 67 -12.83 12.30 13.65
CA GLY A 67 -13.12 12.81 14.98
C GLY A 67 -13.24 14.34 14.97
N ASP A 68 -13.63 14.94 16.10
CA ASP A 68 -13.86 16.37 16.21
C ASP A 68 -12.58 17.20 15.95
N ASP A 69 -11.47 16.82 16.58
CA ASP A 69 -10.20 17.54 16.45
C ASP A 69 -9.17 16.83 15.57
N LEU A 70 -9.36 15.52 15.34
CA LEU A 70 -8.44 14.67 14.60
C LEU A 70 -9.18 13.90 13.51
N SER A 71 -8.67 13.95 12.29
CA SER A 71 -9.12 13.07 11.21
C SER A 71 -7.95 12.20 10.75
N SER A 72 -8.24 10.95 10.40
CA SER A 72 -7.24 9.99 9.92
C SER A 72 -7.69 9.32 8.63
N LEU A 73 -6.71 8.97 7.80
CA LEU A 73 -6.89 8.27 6.54
C LEU A 73 -5.83 7.18 6.45
N GLU A 74 -6.28 5.94 6.36
CA GLU A 74 -5.46 4.78 6.09
C GLU A 74 -5.76 4.27 4.68
N ILE A 75 -4.71 4.07 3.89
CA ILE A 75 -4.79 3.49 2.55
C ILE A 75 -3.86 2.29 2.50
N ASN A 76 -4.43 1.11 2.19
CA ASN A 76 -3.72 -0.14 2.02
C ASN A 76 -3.85 -0.60 0.57
N ILE A 77 -2.72 -0.79 -0.12
CA ILE A 77 -2.68 -1.16 -1.54
C ILE A 77 -1.83 -2.41 -1.72
N ASP A 78 -2.44 -3.47 -2.25
CA ASP A 78 -1.72 -4.65 -2.69
C ASP A 78 -1.09 -4.40 -4.07
N LEU A 79 0.23 -4.53 -4.15
CA LEU A 79 1.00 -4.28 -5.36
C LEU A 79 1.21 -5.58 -6.15
N PRO A 80 1.10 -5.53 -7.49
CA PRO A 80 1.46 -6.67 -8.34
C PRO A 80 2.98 -6.90 -8.32
N LYS A 81 3.39 -8.15 -8.51
CA LYS A 81 4.82 -8.55 -8.52
C LYS A 81 5.63 -8.09 -9.72
N THR A 82 5.02 -7.40 -10.69
CA THR A 82 5.68 -7.06 -11.96
C THR A 82 5.75 -5.55 -12.12
N PRO A 83 6.95 -4.94 -12.18
CA PRO A 83 7.08 -3.54 -12.55
C PRO A 83 6.58 -3.35 -13.99
N PRO A 84 5.93 -2.21 -14.31
CA PRO A 84 5.44 -1.98 -15.66
C PRO A 84 6.61 -2.10 -16.64
N ARG A 85 6.50 -3.03 -17.60
CA ARG A 85 7.45 -3.12 -18.71
C ARG A 85 7.24 -1.89 -19.59
N THR A 86 7.96 -0.82 -19.30
CA THR A 86 8.08 0.32 -20.22
C THR A 86 8.66 -0.19 -21.53
N LYS A 87 7.90 -0.03 -22.61
CA LYS A 87 8.32 -0.30 -23.98
C LYS A 87 8.76 1.00 -24.63
#